data_AF-A0A396FRT2-F1
#
_entry.id   AF-A0A396FRT2-F1
#
_cell.length_a   1.000
_cell.length_b   1.000
_cell.length_c   1.000
_cell.angle_alpha   90.00
_cell.angle_beta   90.00
_cell.angle_gamma   90.00
#
_symmetry.space_group_name_H-M   'P 1'
#
loop_
_entity.id
_entity.type
_entity.pdbx_description
1 polymer ?
#
loop_
_entity_poly.entity_id
_entity_poly.type
_entity_poly.pdbx_seq_one_letter_code
_entity_poly.pdbx_strand_id
1 'polypeptide(L)'
;MNFRLTKGNFLKTGAYIEGDSAVFTFAAEKEDECSIVLLDKSGNTACVIDIPAEYSTGSLYSVRLHGFCGNEYAYYFRINGKRCIDPYATRIFGREKWNDKTRSDNDYEIACGIDSSDFDWKYDSFPEITRDRMKLYKLHVRGFSMDVSGNKKHKGTFEAVSDRINYIKKLGFTSILLMPVYEFEEMTIPVKHDIPEYAKPKYSLKDEQSVHTENDKVNFWGYTSGNYFAVKASYASDASDASNELRRLVERLHKNGMECIVEMYFPDRTDHNLILDALRYWVMSFHVDGFKLLGDRLPVTAIVQDALLSRTKILYDGFDMSVVPQNRTYENLYIDKEEYQFAARMMLNHINCNMYELLNQQKKQGENVGFINYISSNNGFTLSDLFMYNDRHNEANGEKNADGPSWNFSNNYGCEGPSRKRFIREIRKLKWKDAMLLLFLAQGVPMIMAGDEICNSQDGNNNAYCQDNPTGWVNWSNEHSRRENIRFLTRLIKFRDEHPVISCPKPFKFSDYKAVGYPDLSYHCKNAWIGECDATKLCVGVMYCGDYNEVNKDYVYVAYNFYSSREKLALPKLKKGMKWYAVCDSTLKEPFYDTPVLCENQQYADVSPQSVYILIGR
;
A
#
# COMPACT_ATOMS: atom_id res chain seq x y z
N MET A 1 -4.71 -34.21 -32.45
CA MET A 1 -4.56 -34.85 -31.13
C MET A 1 -5.95 -35.11 -30.60
N ASN A 2 -6.25 -36.32 -30.13
CA ASN A 2 -7.56 -36.63 -29.53
C ASN A 2 -7.38 -36.74 -28.02
N PHE A 3 -7.65 -35.64 -27.31
CA PHE A 3 -7.73 -35.70 -25.86
C PHE A 3 -8.97 -36.51 -25.45
N ARG A 4 -8.84 -37.31 -24.39
CA ARG A 4 -10.00 -37.97 -23.79
C ARG A 4 -10.64 -37.01 -22.78
N LEU A 5 -11.94 -36.79 -22.91
CA LEU A 5 -12.73 -35.93 -22.02
C LEU A 5 -13.57 -36.78 -21.07
N THR A 6 -13.64 -36.40 -19.79
CA THR A 6 -14.58 -36.95 -18.80
C THR A 6 -15.16 -35.83 -17.94
N LYS A 7 -16.22 -36.12 -17.17
CA LYS A 7 -16.75 -35.17 -16.18
C LYS A 7 -15.66 -34.78 -15.16
N GLY A 8 -15.59 -33.49 -14.84
CA GLY A 8 -14.58 -32.90 -13.95
C GLY A 8 -14.98 -32.89 -12.47
N ASN A 9 -14.33 -32.01 -11.71
CA ASN A 9 -14.55 -31.80 -10.28
C ASN A 9 -15.06 -30.37 -9.99
N PHE A 10 -16.27 -30.28 -9.44
CA PHE A 10 -16.95 -29.02 -9.13
C PHE A 10 -16.50 -28.36 -7.81
N LEU A 11 -15.66 -29.01 -7.01
CA LEU A 11 -15.19 -28.47 -5.71
C LEU A 11 -14.21 -27.30 -5.85
N LYS A 12 -13.60 -27.14 -7.03
CA LYS A 12 -12.62 -26.08 -7.32
C LYS A 12 -12.91 -25.48 -8.69
N THR A 13 -13.11 -24.16 -8.71
CA THR A 13 -13.28 -23.36 -9.93
C THR A 13 -11.93 -23.04 -10.57
N GLY A 14 -11.94 -22.76 -11.88
CA GLY A 14 -10.76 -22.49 -12.69
C GLY A 14 -10.12 -23.74 -13.28
N ALA A 15 -8.94 -23.55 -13.85
CA ALA A 15 -8.13 -24.62 -14.42
C ALA A 15 -6.95 -25.01 -13.51
N TYR A 16 -6.74 -26.31 -13.32
CA TYR A 16 -5.60 -26.83 -12.56
C TYR A 16 -5.16 -28.22 -13.07
N ILE A 17 -3.89 -28.55 -12.84
CA ILE A 17 -3.32 -29.87 -13.14
C ILE A 17 -3.63 -30.84 -11.99
N GLU A 18 -4.05 -32.05 -12.35
CA GLU A 18 -4.20 -33.18 -11.44
C GLU A 18 -3.70 -34.46 -12.12
N GLY A 19 -2.54 -34.96 -11.68
CA GLY A 19 -1.87 -36.10 -12.32
C GLY A 19 -1.45 -35.77 -13.75
N ASP A 20 -1.88 -36.61 -14.71
CA ASP A 20 -1.66 -36.46 -16.15
C ASP A 20 -2.83 -35.76 -16.86
N SER A 21 -3.69 -35.08 -16.09
CA SER A 21 -4.90 -34.43 -16.59
C SER A 21 -5.00 -32.97 -16.13
N ALA A 22 -5.77 -32.17 -16.87
CA ALA A 22 -6.23 -30.87 -16.41
C ALA A 22 -7.73 -30.90 -16.16
N VAL A 23 -8.17 -30.26 -15.08
CA VAL A 23 -9.58 -30.02 -14.80
C VAL A 23 -9.87 -28.56 -15.08
N PHE A 24 -10.96 -28.29 -15.81
CA PHE A 24 -11.46 -26.95 -16.11
C PHE A 24 -12.86 -26.82 -15.55
N THR A 25 -13.06 -25.89 -14.62
CA THR A 25 -14.37 -25.61 -14.01
C THR A 25 -14.71 -24.14 -14.18
N PHE A 26 -15.78 -23.81 -14.90
CA PHE A 26 -16.11 -22.42 -15.25
C PHE A 26 -17.62 -22.20 -15.36
N ALA A 27 -18.06 -20.97 -15.13
CA ALA A 27 -19.46 -20.59 -15.19
C ALA A 27 -19.92 -20.37 -16.65
N ALA A 28 -21.02 -21.02 -17.02
CA ALA A 28 -21.75 -20.84 -18.27
C ALA A 28 -23.16 -21.45 -18.10
N GLU A 29 -24.14 -20.94 -18.83
CA GLU A 29 -25.49 -21.50 -18.76
C GLU A 29 -25.54 -22.88 -19.41
N LYS A 30 -26.44 -23.74 -18.94
CA LYS A 30 -26.54 -25.12 -19.45
C LYS A 30 -26.87 -25.15 -20.95
N GLU A 31 -27.54 -24.13 -21.44
CA GLU A 31 -27.94 -23.94 -22.83
C GLU A 31 -26.81 -23.37 -23.70
N ASP A 32 -25.71 -22.89 -23.10
CA ASP A 32 -24.61 -22.29 -23.84
C ASP A 32 -23.76 -23.34 -24.57
N GLU A 33 -23.39 -23.02 -25.82
CA GLU A 33 -22.41 -23.79 -26.57
C GLU A 33 -21.00 -23.49 -26.08
N CYS A 34 -20.41 -24.44 -25.36
CA CYS A 34 -19.12 -24.29 -24.70
C CYS A 34 -18.03 -25.14 -25.38
N SER A 35 -16.87 -24.54 -25.68
CA SER A 35 -15.67 -25.26 -26.08
C SER A 35 -14.43 -24.75 -25.31
N ILE A 36 -13.44 -25.62 -25.10
CA ILE A 36 -12.07 -25.21 -24.73
C ILE A 36 -11.26 -25.11 -26.00
N VAL A 37 -10.65 -23.95 -26.25
CA VAL A 37 -9.71 -23.77 -27.35
C VAL A 37 -8.30 -23.81 -26.78
N LEU A 38 -7.50 -24.76 -27.24
CA LEU A 38 -6.09 -24.91 -26.89
C LEU A 38 -5.21 -24.26 -27.95
N LEU A 39 -4.26 -23.45 -27.50
CA LEU A 39 -3.28 -22.76 -28.33
C LEU A 39 -1.90 -23.38 -28.13
N ASP A 40 -1.15 -23.53 -29.21
CA ASP A 40 0.27 -23.92 -29.14
C ASP A 40 1.14 -22.75 -28.65
N LYS A 41 2.44 -23.01 -28.46
CA LYS A 41 3.42 -22.00 -28.03
C LYS A 41 3.59 -20.83 -29.01
N SER A 42 3.16 -20.99 -30.25
CA SER A 42 3.17 -19.94 -31.28
C SER A 42 1.87 -19.13 -31.29
N GLY A 43 0.89 -19.47 -30.43
CA GLY A 43 -0.42 -18.83 -30.35
C GLY A 43 -1.45 -19.37 -31.36
N ASN A 44 -1.11 -20.41 -32.15
CA ASN A 44 -2.05 -20.98 -33.11
C ASN A 44 -3.00 -21.96 -32.44
N THR A 45 -4.22 -22.07 -32.96
CA THR A 45 -5.18 -23.07 -32.47
C THR A 45 -4.66 -24.48 -32.74
N ALA A 46 -4.30 -25.19 -31.67
CA ALA A 46 -3.84 -26.57 -31.71
C ALA A 46 -5.02 -27.56 -31.67
N CYS A 47 -6.03 -27.27 -30.87
CA CYS A 47 -7.20 -28.12 -30.68
C CYS A 47 -8.41 -27.32 -30.19
N VAL A 48 -9.60 -27.74 -30.59
CA VAL A 48 -10.87 -27.22 -30.09
C VAL A 48 -11.65 -28.41 -29.54
N ILE A 49 -12.08 -28.32 -28.28
CA ILE A 49 -12.73 -29.40 -27.55
C ILE A 49 -14.11 -28.92 -27.13
N ASP A 50 -15.14 -29.44 -27.77
CA ASP A 50 -16.53 -29.13 -27.40
C ASP A 50 -16.90 -29.83 -26.09
N ILE A 51 -17.60 -29.10 -25.22
CA ILE A 51 -17.99 -29.55 -23.89
C ILE A 51 -19.45 -30.00 -23.92
N PRO A 52 -19.76 -31.27 -23.56
CA PRO A 52 -21.13 -31.74 -23.49
C PRO A 52 -21.94 -31.05 -22.36
N ALA A 53 -23.19 -30.70 -22.64
CA ALA A 53 -24.09 -30.04 -21.68
C ALA A 53 -24.33 -30.88 -20.40
N GLU A 54 -24.21 -32.20 -20.46
CA GLU A 54 -24.33 -33.12 -19.32
C GLU A 54 -23.17 -32.99 -18.30
N TYR A 55 -22.09 -32.31 -18.67
CA TYR A 55 -20.96 -32.01 -17.78
C TYR A 55 -21.17 -30.71 -16.98
N SER A 56 -22.36 -30.12 -17.06
CA SER A 56 -22.80 -29.04 -16.16
C SER A 56 -23.47 -29.56 -14.88
N THR A 57 -23.52 -28.71 -13.86
CA THR A 57 -24.37 -28.85 -12.67
C THR A 57 -24.76 -27.44 -12.21
N GLY A 58 -26.04 -27.07 -12.37
CA GLY A 58 -26.43 -25.66 -12.39
C GLY A 58 -25.78 -24.93 -13.58
N SER A 59 -25.41 -23.66 -13.41
CA SER A 59 -24.69 -22.85 -14.42
C SER A 59 -23.17 -22.93 -14.27
N LEU A 60 -22.67 -24.11 -13.89
CA LEU A 60 -21.25 -24.41 -13.74
C LEU A 60 -20.93 -25.65 -14.57
N TYR A 61 -19.92 -25.56 -15.43
CA TYR A 61 -19.36 -26.69 -16.15
C TYR A 61 -18.11 -27.18 -15.44
N SER A 62 -17.89 -28.50 -15.43
CA SER A 62 -16.60 -29.05 -15.01
C SER A 62 -16.21 -30.24 -15.87
N VAL A 63 -15.04 -30.15 -16.50
CA VAL A 63 -14.51 -31.18 -17.40
C VAL A 63 -13.07 -31.53 -17.07
N ARG A 64 -12.72 -32.80 -17.25
CA ARG A 64 -11.35 -33.29 -17.13
C ARG A 64 -10.84 -33.69 -18.50
N LEU A 65 -9.69 -33.13 -18.86
CA LEU A 65 -8.95 -33.40 -20.07
C LEU A 65 -7.74 -34.28 -19.75
N HIS A 66 -7.78 -35.55 -20.16
CA HIS A 66 -6.71 -36.52 -19.92
C HIS A 66 -5.57 -36.38 -20.94
N GLY A 67 -4.33 -36.56 -20.49
CA GLY A 67 -3.13 -36.40 -21.31
C GLY A 67 -2.74 -34.94 -21.56
N PHE A 68 -3.20 -34.02 -20.71
CA PHE A 68 -2.90 -32.60 -20.83
C PHE A 68 -1.61 -32.26 -20.09
N CYS A 69 -0.67 -31.63 -20.80
CA CYS A 69 0.57 -31.11 -20.22
C CYS A 69 0.47 -29.58 -20.06
N GLY A 70 0.47 -29.09 -18.81
CA GLY A 70 0.17 -27.70 -18.49
C GLY A 70 1.06 -26.63 -19.15
N ASN A 71 2.32 -26.97 -19.43
CA ASN A 71 3.29 -26.02 -20.02
C ASN A 71 3.33 -26.06 -21.56
N GLU A 72 2.52 -26.90 -22.19
CA GLU A 72 2.49 -27.04 -23.65
C GLU A 72 1.41 -26.17 -24.31
N TYR A 73 0.35 -25.84 -23.58
CA TYR A 73 -0.82 -25.16 -24.13
C TYR A 73 -1.23 -23.95 -23.30
N ALA A 74 -1.56 -22.87 -24.01
CA ALA A 74 -2.45 -21.85 -23.47
C ALA A 74 -3.90 -22.21 -23.83
N TYR A 75 -4.88 -21.60 -23.17
CA TYR A 75 -6.29 -21.85 -23.45
C TYR A 75 -7.16 -20.60 -23.35
N TYR A 76 -8.35 -20.68 -23.94
CA TYR A 76 -9.47 -19.81 -23.61
C TYR A 76 -10.77 -20.59 -23.76
N PHE A 77 -11.84 -20.11 -23.15
CA PHE A 77 -13.17 -20.67 -23.35
C PHE A 77 -13.85 -20.00 -24.54
N ARG A 78 -14.53 -20.78 -25.37
CA ARG A 78 -15.43 -20.26 -26.39
C ARG A 78 -16.85 -20.56 -25.95
N ILE A 79 -17.62 -19.51 -25.63
CA ILE A 79 -19.00 -19.62 -25.13
C ILE A 79 -19.91 -18.89 -26.12
N ASN A 80 -20.83 -19.59 -26.77
CA ASN A 80 -21.71 -19.06 -27.82
C ASN A 80 -20.92 -18.29 -28.91
N GLY A 81 -19.80 -18.88 -29.35
CA GLY A 81 -18.91 -18.30 -30.35
C GLY A 81 -18.03 -17.14 -29.87
N LYS A 82 -18.17 -16.67 -28.62
CA LYS A 82 -17.36 -15.59 -28.05
C LYS A 82 -16.16 -16.12 -27.29
N ARG A 83 -15.02 -15.44 -27.42
CA ARG A 83 -13.80 -15.71 -26.65
C ARG A 83 -13.96 -15.17 -25.23
N CYS A 84 -13.82 -16.06 -24.24
CA CYS A 84 -13.97 -15.78 -22.83
C CYS A 84 -12.69 -16.21 -22.09
N ILE A 85 -12.13 -15.31 -21.30
CA ILE A 85 -10.97 -15.56 -20.45
C ILE A 85 -11.45 -16.15 -19.13
N ASP A 86 -10.74 -17.15 -18.63
CA ASP A 86 -11.01 -17.77 -17.33
C ASP A 86 -10.73 -16.76 -16.20
N PRO A 87 -11.73 -16.35 -15.40
CA PRO A 87 -11.52 -15.46 -14.27
C PRO A 87 -10.57 -16.03 -13.21
N TYR A 88 -10.42 -17.36 -13.17
CA TYR A 88 -9.54 -18.10 -12.26
C TYR A 88 -8.22 -18.53 -12.91
N ALA A 89 -7.88 -18.01 -14.10
CA ALA A 89 -6.60 -18.28 -14.75
C ALA A 89 -5.44 -17.90 -13.80
N THR A 90 -4.58 -18.87 -13.51
CA THR A 90 -3.40 -18.68 -12.65
C THR A 90 -2.20 -18.12 -13.41
N ARG A 91 -2.30 -18.03 -14.73
CA ARG A 91 -1.35 -17.37 -15.61
C ARG A 91 -2.08 -16.73 -16.80
N ILE A 92 -1.56 -15.61 -17.28
CA ILE A 92 -2.03 -14.94 -18.49
C ILE A 92 -0.87 -14.83 -19.49
N PHE A 93 -1.14 -15.17 -20.74
CA PHE A 93 -0.22 -15.01 -21.87
C PHE A 93 -0.61 -13.79 -22.71
N GLY A 94 0.40 -13.13 -23.28
CA GLY A 94 0.24 -11.92 -24.08
C GLY A 94 0.40 -10.62 -23.28
N ARG A 95 0.93 -10.68 -22.04
CA ARG A 95 1.21 -9.52 -21.17
C ARG A 95 2.58 -9.58 -20.47
N GLU A 96 3.46 -10.43 -20.98
CA GLU A 96 4.80 -10.69 -20.45
C GLU A 96 5.71 -9.46 -20.54
N LYS A 97 5.49 -8.61 -21.55
CA LYS A 97 6.25 -7.39 -21.79
C LYS A 97 5.40 -6.18 -21.42
N TRP A 98 5.92 -5.34 -20.53
CA TRP A 98 5.28 -4.10 -20.11
C TRP A 98 5.05 -3.13 -21.28
N ASN A 99 3.83 -2.63 -21.42
CA ASN A 99 3.40 -1.68 -22.46
C ASN A 99 3.76 -2.15 -23.88
N ASP A 100 3.47 -3.43 -24.18
CA ASP A 100 3.83 -4.01 -25.46
C ASP A 100 2.88 -3.60 -26.59
N LYS A 101 3.25 -2.51 -27.28
CA LYS A 101 2.47 -1.95 -28.39
C LYS A 101 2.24 -2.94 -29.55
N THR A 102 3.08 -3.95 -29.73
CA THR A 102 2.94 -4.97 -30.80
C THR A 102 1.66 -5.81 -30.64
N ARG A 103 1.06 -5.83 -29.44
CA ARG A 103 -0.22 -6.50 -29.21
C ARG A 103 -1.36 -5.98 -30.07
N SER A 104 -1.25 -4.76 -30.61
CA SER A 104 -2.20 -4.24 -31.58
C SER A 104 -2.33 -5.12 -32.83
N ASP A 105 -1.25 -5.82 -33.19
CA ASP A 105 -1.19 -6.68 -34.38
C ASP A 105 -2.10 -7.91 -34.25
N ASN A 106 -2.45 -8.29 -33.02
CA ASN A 106 -3.37 -9.39 -32.70
C ASN A 106 -4.51 -8.94 -31.79
N ASP A 107 -5.03 -7.73 -32.02
CA ASP A 107 -6.21 -7.18 -31.34
C ASP A 107 -6.16 -7.21 -29.80
N TYR A 108 -4.95 -7.13 -29.24
CA TYR A 108 -4.70 -7.21 -27.79
C TYR A 108 -5.20 -8.50 -27.14
N GLU A 109 -5.48 -9.54 -27.92
CA GLU A 109 -5.96 -10.81 -27.39
C GLU A 109 -4.96 -11.41 -26.40
N ILE A 110 -5.50 -11.95 -25.31
CA ILE A 110 -4.75 -12.69 -24.29
C ILE A 110 -5.23 -14.14 -24.24
N ALA A 111 -4.44 -15.01 -23.63
CA ALA A 111 -4.82 -16.39 -23.36
C ALA A 111 -4.55 -16.76 -21.91
N CYS A 112 -5.26 -17.76 -21.41
CA CYS A 112 -5.12 -18.30 -20.07
C CYS A 112 -4.03 -19.37 -20.05
N GLY A 113 -3.40 -19.54 -18.91
CA GLY A 113 -2.48 -20.62 -18.61
C GLY A 113 -2.73 -21.17 -17.21
N ILE A 114 -2.16 -22.34 -16.95
CA ILE A 114 -2.13 -22.96 -15.64
C ILE A 114 -0.72 -22.82 -15.09
N ASP A 115 -0.57 -22.11 -13.96
CA ASP A 115 0.67 -22.12 -13.22
C ASP A 115 0.90 -23.51 -12.62
N SER A 116 1.89 -24.22 -13.17
CA SER A 116 2.34 -25.54 -12.71
C SER A 116 3.71 -25.49 -12.04
N SER A 117 4.17 -24.28 -11.68
CA SER A 117 5.44 -24.12 -10.98
C SER A 117 5.42 -24.82 -9.62
N ASP A 118 6.42 -25.67 -9.39
CA ASP A 118 6.68 -26.24 -8.08
C ASP A 118 7.52 -25.25 -7.27
N PHE A 119 7.13 -25.00 -6.03
CA PHE A 119 7.84 -24.11 -5.11
C PHE A 119 7.87 -24.71 -3.71
N ASP A 120 9.07 -25.09 -3.27
CA ASP A 120 9.30 -25.59 -1.92
C ASP A 120 9.51 -24.43 -0.94
N TRP A 121 8.47 -24.13 -0.15
CA TRP A 121 8.51 -23.16 0.96
C TRP A 121 9.43 -23.60 2.12
N LYS A 122 9.95 -24.83 2.10
CA LYS A 122 10.86 -25.38 3.12
C LYS A 122 10.28 -25.25 4.54
N TYR A 123 10.86 -24.38 5.35
CA TYR A 123 10.48 -24.13 6.75
C TYR A 123 9.94 -22.71 6.93
N ASP A 124 9.37 -22.12 5.87
CA ASP A 124 8.77 -20.80 5.92
C ASP A 124 7.63 -20.73 6.95
N SER A 125 7.51 -19.57 7.59
CA SER A 125 6.47 -19.29 8.57
C SER A 125 6.09 -17.83 8.54
N PHE A 126 4.79 -17.54 8.61
CA PHE A 126 4.25 -16.19 8.71
C PHE A 126 4.85 -15.45 9.93
N PRO A 127 5.44 -14.25 9.75
CA PRO A 127 6.04 -13.49 10.84
C PRO A 127 5.05 -12.99 11.91
N GLU A 128 3.80 -12.74 11.53
CA GLU A 128 2.70 -12.31 12.42
C GLU A 128 3.05 -11.13 13.35
N ILE A 129 3.54 -10.05 12.75
CA ILE A 129 3.90 -8.82 13.45
C ILE A 129 2.65 -8.21 14.09
N THR A 130 2.73 -7.93 15.40
CA THR A 130 1.66 -7.36 16.21
C THR A 130 1.44 -5.88 15.92
N ARG A 131 0.25 -5.36 16.23
CA ARG A 131 -0.16 -3.99 15.90
C ARG A 131 0.80 -2.94 16.44
N ASP A 132 1.26 -3.10 17.67
CA ASP A 132 2.16 -2.18 18.37
C ASP A 132 3.58 -2.12 17.77
N ARG A 133 3.96 -3.14 16.99
CA ARG A 133 5.28 -3.28 16.36
C ARG A 133 5.27 -3.04 14.85
N MET A 134 4.09 -3.05 14.23
CA MET A 134 3.94 -2.92 12.79
C MET A 134 4.31 -1.51 12.32
N LYS A 135 5.15 -1.41 11.29
CA LYS A 135 5.38 -0.20 10.49
C LYS A 135 5.39 -0.57 9.00
N LEU A 136 4.60 0.14 8.21
CA LEU A 136 4.40 -0.16 6.79
C LEU A 136 5.33 0.66 5.90
N TYR A 137 5.93 -0.02 4.92
CA TYR A 137 6.66 0.59 3.82
C TYR A 137 5.92 0.31 2.51
N LYS A 138 5.17 1.29 2.01
CA LYS A 138 4.37 1.14 0.78
C LYS A 138 5.23 1.37 -0.46
N LEU A 139 5.14 0.51 -1.47
CA LEU A 139 5.90 0.67 -2.72
C LEU A 139 5.18 0.16 -3.97
N HIS A 140 5.58 0.71 -5.12
CA HIS A 140 5.20 0.21 -6.45
C HIS A 140 6.35 -0.65 -7.02
N VAL A 141 6.12 -1.94 -7.30
CA VAL A 141 7.20 -2.89 -7.69
C VAL A 141 8.05 -2.34 -8.85
N ARG A 142 7.38 -1.88 -9.91
CA ARG A 142 8.07 -1.30 -11.07
C ARG A 142 8.76 0.01 -10.73
N GLY A 143 8.01 0.98 -10.22
CA GLY A 143 8.50 2.33 -9.94
C GLY A 143 9.63 2.38 -8.91
N PHE A 144 9.67 1.39 -8.01
CA PHE A 144 10.66 1.29 -6.96
C PHE A 144 12.08 1.07 -7.48
N SER A 145 12.28 0.50 -8.68
CA SER A 145 13.64 0.15 -9.13
C SER A 145 13.98 0.49 -10.59
N MET A 146 13.08 1.16 -11.32
CA MET A 146 13.33 1.57 -12.71
C MET A 146 14.49 2.57 -12.87
N ASP A 147 14.70 3.45 -11.88
CA ASP A 147 15.77 4.46 -11.90
C ASP A 147 17.14 3.93 -11.40
N VAL A 148 17.19 2.71 -10.85
CA VAL A 148 18.44 2.13 -10.33
C VAL A 148 19.40 1.80 -11.49
N SER A 149 20.70 2.08 -11.34
CA SER A 149 21.71 1.69 -12.32
C SER A 149 21.99 0.17 -12.26
N GLY A 150 22.17 -0.50 -13.41
CA GLY A 150 22.43 -1.94 -13.45
C GLY A 150 21.77 -2.67 -14.62
N ASN A 151 21.61 -3.99 -14.47
CA ASN A 151 21.01 -4.87 -15.48
C ASN A 151 19.56 -4.45 -15.78
N LYS A 152 19.28 -4.08 -17.04
CA LYS A 152 17.95 -3.63 -17.48
C LYS A 152 16.85 -4.68 -17.23
N LYS A 153 17.15 -5.98 -17.33
CA LYS A 153 16.17 -7.06 -17.09
C LYS A 153 15.74 -7.19 -15.63
N HIS A 154 16.54 -6.68 -14.71
CA HIS A 154 16.27 -6.71 -13.28
C HIS A 154 15.41 -5.52 -12.83
N LYS A 155 15.41 -4.42 -13.59
CA LYS A 155 14.73 -3.19 -13.18
C LYS A 155 13.22 -3.35 -13.22
N GLY A 156 12.57 -2.83 -12.18
CA GLY A 156 11.13 -2.83 -12.04
C GLY A 156 10.54 -4.20 -11.75
N THR A 157 11.30 -5.07 -11.07
CA THR A 157 10.92 -6.47 -10.81
C THR A 157 10.83 -6.81 -9.32
N PHE A 158 10.23 -7.96 -8.98
CA PHE A 158 10.20 -8.48 -7.61
C PHE A 158 11.62 -8.79 -7.07
N GLU A 159 12.54 -9.27 -7.91
CA GLU A 159 13.94 -9.47 -7.51
C GLU A 159 14.64 -8.15 -7.18
N ALA A 160 14.38 -7.06 -7.92
CA ALA A 160 14.93 -5.75 -7.57
C ALA A 160 14.37 -5.17 -6.26
N VAL A 161 13.12 -5.48 -5.92
CA VAL A 161 12.58 -5.17 -4.59
C VAL A 161 13.33 -6.00 -3.52
N SER A 162 13.58 -7.28 -3.80
CA SER A 162 14.28 -8.18 -2.88
C SER A 162 15.67 -7.68 -2.48
N ASP A 163 16.42 -7.07 -3.41
CA ASP A 163 17.75 -6.51 -3.15
C ASP A 163 17.75 -5.41 -2.08
N ARG A 164 16.60 -4.77 -1.85
CA ARG A 164 16.45 -3.64 -0.92
C ARG A 164 15.78 -4.03 0.40
N ILE A 165 15.42 -5.30 0.60
CA ILE A 165 14.83 -5.78 1.88
C ILE A 165 15.73 -5.41 3.07
N ASN A 166 17.04 -5.64 2.95
CA ASN A 166 17.99 -5.31 4.01
C ASN A 166 18.07 -3.81 4.30
N TYR A 167 17.88 -2.96 3.29
CA TYR A 167 17.82 -1.51 3.46
C TYR A 167 16.56 -1.11 4.23
N ILE A 168 15.39 -1.60 3.80
CA ILE A 168 14.09 -1.33 4.43
C ILE A 168 14.06 -1.82 5.89
N LYS A 169 14.59 -3.02 6.14
CA LYS A 169 14.72 -3.58 7.49
C LYS A 169 15.64 -2.75 8.38
N LYS A 170 16.79 -2.28 7.86
CA LYS A 170 17.73 -1.43 8.60
C LYS A 170 17.14 -0.07 8.98
N LEU A 171 16.24 0.47 8.16
CA LEU A 171 15.45 1.66 8.53
C LEU A 171 14.53 1.38 9.74
N GLY A 172 14.05 0.14 9.88
CA GLY A 172 13.22 -0.32 11.00
C GLY A 172 11.76 -0.61 10.64
N PHE A 173 11.45 -0.72 9.35
CA PHE A 173 10.14 -1.17 8.86
C PHE A 173 10.00 -2.68 9.01
N THR A 174 8.78 -3.13 9.28
CA THR A 174 8.47 -4.55 9.55
C THR A 174 7.67 -5.19 8.44
N SER A 175 6.97 -4.42 7.63
CA SER A 175 6.00 -4.95 6.67
C SER A 175 6.04 -4.11 5.39
N ILE A 176 6.06 -4.76 4.23
CA ILE A 176 5.96 -4.11 2.93
C ILE A 176 4.50 -4.15 2.47
N LEU A 177 4.00 -3.03 1.96
CA LEU A 177 2.71 -2.94 1.29
C LEU A 177 2.95 -2.72 -0.21
N LEU A 178 2.73 -3.76 -1.02
CA LEU A 178 2.85 -3.68 -2.47
C LEU A 178 1.57 -3.10 -3.06
N MET A 179 1.72 -2.11 -3.94
CA MET A 179 0.68 -1.72 -4.90
C MET A 179 0.27 -2.92 -5.79
N PRO A 180 -0.81 -2.85 -6.59
CA PRO A 180 -1.33 -3.99 -7.36
C PRO A 180 -0.26 -4.86 -8.04
N VAL A 181 -0.22 -6.15 -7.67
CA VAL A 181 0.70 -7.17 -8.23
C VAL A 181 -0.05 -8.33 -8.89
N TYR A 182 -1.38 -8.30 -8.89
CA TYR A 182 -2.20 -9.19 -9.72
C TYR A 182 -2.07 -8.77 -11.20
N GLU A 183 -2.35 -9.66 -12.14
CA GLU A 183 -2.26 -9.34 -13.56
C GLU A 183 -3.37 -8.38 -14.00
N PHE A 184 -3.01 -7.33 -14.72
CA PHE A 184 -3.92 -6.28 -15.18
C PHE A 184 -3.47 -5.72 -16.54
N GLU A 185 -4.37 -5.05 -17.24
CA GLU A 185 -4.05 -4.33 -18.48
C GLU A 185 -3.45 -2.97 -18.17
N GLU A 186 -2.16 -2.78 -18.49
CA GLU A 186 -1.49 -1.49 -18.36
C GLU A 186 -1.75 -0.55 -19.55
N MET A 187 -2.21 -1.06 -20.70
CA MET A 187 -2.43 -0.23 -21.89
C MET A 187 -3.86 0.27 -21.99
N THR A 188 -4.03 1.47 -22.54
CA THR A 188 -5.35 1.93 -22.96
C THR A 188 -5.71 1.27 -24.29
N ILE A 189 -6.56 0.25 -24.25
CA ILE A 189 -7.02 -0.44 -25.47
C ILE A 189 -8.06 0.45 -26.19
N PRO A 190 -7.88 0.76 -27.48
CA PRO A 190 -8.88 1.50 -28.25
C PRO A 190 -10.23 0.78 -28.28
N VAL A 191 -11.31 1.47 -27.95
CA VAL A 191 -12.67 0.91 -28.03
C VAL A 191 -13.04 0.75 -29.51
N LYS A 192 -13.30 -0.49 -29.94
CA LYS A 192 -13.90 -0.76 -31.24
C LYS A 192 -15.38 -0.43 -31.18
N HIS A 193 -15.79 0.64 -31.87
CA HIS A 193 -17.21 0.89 -32.12
C HIS A 193 -17.66 0.05 -33.32
N ASP A 194 -18.53 -0.94 -33.09
CA ASP A 194 -19.31 -1.54 -34.17
C ASP A 194 -20.37 -0.54 -34.63
N ILE A 195 -19.99 0.32 -35.58
CA ILE A 195 -20.91 1.24 -36.22
C ILE A 195 -21.76 0.43 -37.23
N PRO A 196 -23.09 0.37 -37.07
CA PRO A 196 -23.97 -0.30 -38.02
C PRO A 196 -23.74 0.21 -39.45
N GLU A 197 -23.85 -0.65 -40.45
CA GLU A 197 -23.50 -0.32 -41.84
C GLU A 197 -24.25 0.91 -42.40
N TYR A 198 -25.48 1.15 -41.95
CA TYR A 198 -26.29 2.32 -42.33
C TYR A 198 -25.78 3.65 -41.72
N ALA A 199 -24.97 3.58 -40.65
CA ALA A 199 -24.39 4.72 -39.96
C ALA A 199 -22.92 4.95 -40.34
N LYS A 200 -22.34 4.10 -41.22
CA LYS A 200 -21.01 4.33 -41.80
C LYS A 200 -21.10 5.50 -42.81
N PRO A 201 -20.32 6.58 -42.67
CA PRO A 201 -20.41 7.72 -43.57
C PRO A 201 -20.05 7.32 -45.01
N LYS A 202 -20.91 7.68 -45.98
CA LYS A 202 -20.80 7.32 -47.41
C LYS A 202 -19.76 8.13 -48.20
N TYR A 203 -18.94 8.94 -47.53
CA TYR A 203 -17.86 9.72 -48.15
C TYR A 203 -16.58 9.55 -47.34
N SER A 204 -15.43 9.44 -48.01
CA SER A 204 -14.14 9.51 -47.32
C SER A 204 -13.93 10.95 -46.86
N LEU A 205 -14.09 11.22 -45.57
CA LEU A 205 -13.54 12.41 -44.94
C LEU A 205 -12.01 12.27 -45.02
N LYS A 206 -11.40 12.87 -46.05
CA LYS A 206 -9.95 12.95 -46.16
C LYS A 206 -9.34 14.07 -45.31
N ASP A 207 -10.15 14.90 -44.67
CA ASP A 207 -9.68 15.96 -43.79
C ASP A 207 -10.73 16.24 -42.71
N GLU A 208 -10.81 15.38 -41.71
CA GLU A 208 -11.27 15.80 -40.38
C GLU A 208 -10.32 15.18 -39.38
N GLN A 209 -9.55 16.07 -38.75
CA GLN A 209 -8.68 15.85 -37.61
C GLN A 209 -8.80 14.44 -37.06
N SER A 210 -7.83 13.58 -37.41
CA SER A 210 -7.40 12.56 -36.48
C SER A 210 -7.26 13.30 -35.16
N VAL A 211 -8.22 13.11 -34.26
CA VAL A 211 -8.00 13.38 -32.85
C VAL A 211 -6.82 12.48 -32.56
N HIS A 212 -5.62 13.04 -32.63
CA HIS A 212 -4.45 12.52 -31.98
C HIS A 212 -4.85 12.51 -30.51
N THR A 213 -5.60 11.49 -30.11
CA THR A 213 -5.60 11.07 -28.74
C THR A 213 -4.14 10.67 -28.54
N GLU A 214 -3.42 11.48 -27.79
CA GLU A 214 -2.14 11.14 -27.18
C GLU A 214 -2.37 9.94 -26.24
N ASN A 215 -2.77 8.79 -26.80
CA ASN A 215 -3.20 7.59 -26.11
C ASN A 215 -2.01 6.66 -25.84
N ASP A 216 -0.84 7.26 -25.62
CA ASP A 216 0.40 6.58 -25.24
C ASP A 216 0.51 6.40 -23.71
N LYS A 217 -0.54 6.77 -22.95
CA LYS A 217 -0.58 6.64 -21.50
C LYS A 217 -0.82 5.21 -21.08
N VAL A 218 -0.09 4.79 -20.05
CA VAL A 218 -0.23 3.50 -19.41
C VAL A 218 -0.94 3.64 -18.07
N ASN A 219 -1.66 2.64 -17.62
CA ASN A 219 -2.02 2.48 -16.22
C ASN A 219 -0.79 1.98 -15.46
N PHE A 220 0.02 2.91 -14.96
CA PHE A 220 1.23 2.60 -14.23
C PHE A 220 0.95 1.97 -12.87
N TRP A 221 -0.07 2.45 -12.15
CA TRP A 221 -0.39 1.96 -10.80
C TRP A 221 -1.09 0.60 -10.74
N GLY A 222 -1.85 0.23 -11.77
CA GLY A 222 -2.53 -1.06 -11.84
C GLY A 222 -3.89 -1.16 -11.16
N TYR A 223 -4.48 -0.05 -10.69
CA TYR A 223 -5.83 -0.05 -10.11
C TYR A 223 -6.92 -0.15 -11.19
N THR A 224 -7.12 -1.36 -11.70
CA THR A 224 -8.18 -1.69 -12.67
C THR A 224 -8.63 -3.13 -12.47
N SER A 225 -9.64 -3.56 -13.23
CA SER A 225 -10.08 -4.96 -13.26
C SER A 225 -8.91 -5.88 -13.60
N GLY A 226 -8.75 -6.95 -12.83
CA GLY A 226 -7.61 -7.85 -12.91
C GLY A 226 -7.97 -9.30 -13.24
N ASN A 227 -6.95 -10.06 -13.64
CA ASN A 227 -6.93 -11.51 -13.58
C ASN A 227 -6.38 -11.91 -12.20
N TYR A 228 -7.25 -11.95 -11.20
CA TYR A 228 -6.89 -11.96 -9.78
C TYR A 228 -6.14 -13.20 -9.28
N PHE A 229 -6.02 -14.26 -10.09
CA PHE A 229 -5.28 -15.48 -9.72
C PHE A 229 -3.90 -15.55 -10.39
N ALA A 230 -3.58 -14.59 -11.26
CA ALA A 230 -2.29 -14.49 -11.93
C ALA A 230 -1.47 -13.34 -11.34
N VAL A 231 -0.16 -13.57 -11.18
CA VAL A 231 0.81 -12.52 -10.82
C VAL A 231 1.14 -11.70 -12.07
N LYS A 232 1.33 -10.38 -11.93
CA LYS A 232 1.72 -9.49 -13.01
C LYS A 232 3.02 -9.94 -13.66
N ALA A 233 2.94 -10.51 -14.86
CA ALA A 233 4.06 -11.19 -15.50
C ALA A 233 5.21 -10.22 -15.82
N SER A 234 4.88 -8.99 -16.21
CA SER A 234 5.85 -7.95 -16.56
C SER A 234 6.52 -7.28 -15.34
N TYR A 235 6.20 -7.70 -14.12
CA TYR A 235 6.95 -7.37 -12.90
C TYR A 235 7.98 -8.44 -12.52
N ALA A 236 8.20 -9.45 -13.37
CA ALA A 236 9.25 -10.43 -13.18
C ALA A 236 10.42 -10.20 -14.13
N SER A 237 11.62 -10.56 -13.69
CA SER A 237 12.83 -10.58 -14.51
C SER A 237 12.75 -11.62 -15.63
N ASP A 238 12.03 -12.71 -15.38
CA ASP A 238 11.53 -13.70 -16.34
C ASP A 238 10.02 -13.85 -16.16
N ALA A 239 9.25 -13.38 -17.14
CA ALA A 239 7.79 -13.43 -17.11
C ALA A 239 7.23 -14.86 -16.99
N SER A 240 7.98 -15.88 -17.39
CA SER A 240 7.57 -17.27 -17.25
C SER A 240 7.69 -17.82 -15.82
N ASP A 241 8.44 -17.13 -14.96
CA ASP A 241 8.72 -17.49 -13.56
C ASP A 241 8.09 -16.49 -12.57
N ALA A 242 7.18 -15.62 -13.04
CA ALA A 242 6.64 -14.52 -12.26
C ALA A 242 6.04 -14.94 -10.90
N SER A 243 5.28 -16.04 -10.88
CA SER A 243 4.72 -16.60 -9.65
C SER A 243 5.81 -16.96 -8.64
N ASN A 244 6.85 -17.69 -9.06
CA ASN A 244 7.95 -18.06 -8.18
C ASN A 244 8.81 -16.87 -7.78
N GLU A 245 8.96 -15.87 -8.64
CA GLU A 245 9.68 -14.65 -8.30
C GLU A 245 9.01 -13.90 -7.14
N LEU A 246 7.68 -13.81 -7.17
CA LEU A 246 6.91 -13.31 -6.03
C LEU A 246 7.06 -14.21 -4.79
N ARG A 247 6.97 -15.55 -4.94
CA ARG A 247 7.17 -16.48 -3.80
C ARG A 247 8.55 -16.30 -3.16
N ARG A 248 9.61 -16.13 -3.95
CA ARG A 248 10.97 -15.84 -3.46
C ARG A 248 11.04 -14.51 -2.73
N LEU A 249 10.37 -13.46 -3.21
CA LEU A 249 10.28 -12.18 -2.51
C LEU A 249 9.64 -12.36 -1.13
N VAL A 250 8.50 -13.05 -1.05
CA VAL A 250 7.80 -13.31 0.21
C VAL A 250 8.66 -14.17 1.15
N GLU A 251 9.24 -15.28 0.67
CA GLU A 251 10.12 -16.15 1.46
C GLU A 251 11.33 -15.37 2.02
N ARG A 252 11.90 -14.44 1.26
CA ARG A 252 13.01 -13.58 1.72
C ARG A 252 12.58 -12.55 2.75
N LEU A 253 11.36 -12.02 2.64
CA LEU A 253 10.77 -11.14 3.65
C LEU A 253 10.57 -11.93 4.96
N HIS A 254 9.96 -13.11 4.90
CA HIS A 254 9.73 -13.97 6.06
C HIS A 254 11.03 -14.40 6.74
N LYS A 255 12.05 -14.80 5.99
CA LYS A 255 13.41 -15.06 6.51
C LYS A 255 14.02 -13.85 7.23
N ASN A 256 13.57 -12.65 6.88
CA ASN A 256 13.95 -11.41 7.53
C ASN A 256 13.00 -10.96 8.65
N GLY A 257 11.99 -11.75 9.00
CA GLY A 257 10.96 -11.40 9.98
C GLY A 257 10.12 -10.22 9.52
N MET A 258 9.92 -10.08 8.20
CA MET A 258 9.13 -9.02 7.60
C MET A 258 7.93 -9.60 6.85
N GLU A 259 6.84 -8.84 6.83
CA GLU A 259 5.59 -9.24 6.18
C GLU A 259 5.46 -8.67 4.76
N CYS A 260 4.72 -9.38 3.91
CA CYS A 260 4.29 -8.97 2.58
C CYS A 260 2.76 -8.81 2.53
N ILE A 261 2.30 -7.56 2.44
CA ILE A 261 0.89 -7.19 2.27
C ILE A 261 0.71 -6.68 0.83
N VAL A 262 -0.40 -7.04 0.18
CA VAL A 262 -0.67 -6.64 -1.21
C VAL A 262 -1.96 -5.84 -1.35
N GLU A 263 -1.96 -4.83 -2.22
CA GLU A 263 -3.17 -4.10 -2.60
C GLU A 263 -3.94 -4.85 -3.68
N MET A 264 -5.26 -4.95 -3.50
CA MET A 264 -6.18 -5.53 -4.49
C MET A 264 -7.37 -4.60 -4.72
N TYR A 265 -7.55 -4.19 -5.97
CA TYR A 265 -8.71 -3.42 -6.40
C TYR A 265 -9.73 -4.31 -7.11
N PHE A 266 -10.96 -4.28 -6.60
CA PHE A 266 -12.10 -5.00 -7.17
C PHE A 266 -13.15 -3.99 -7.66
N PRO A 267 -13.49 -4.01 -8.97
CA PRO A 267 -14.59 -3.21 -9.49
C PRO A 267 -15.94 -3.51 -8.84
N ASP A 268 -16.85 -2.54 -8.97
CA ASP A 268 -18.21 -2.45 -8.41
C ASP A 268 -19.18 -3.62 -8.63
N ARG A 269 -18.80 -4.66 -9.36
CA ARG A 269 -19.65 -5.82 -9.65
C ARG A 269 -18.86 -7.13 -9.68
N THR A 270 -17.65 -7.12 -9.14
CA THR A 270 -16.87 -8.35 -9.03
C THR A 270 -17.60 -9.35 -8.15
N ASP A 271 -17.71 -10.59 -8.62
CA ASP A 271 -18.37 -11.66 -7.88
C ASP A 271 -17.72 -11.86 -6.50
N HIS A 272 -18.53 -11.95 -5.45
CA HIS A 272 -18.02 -12.04 -4.08
C HIS A 272 -17.32 -13.36 -3.78
N ASN A 273 -17.71 -14.46 -4.43
CA ASN A 273 -17.03 -15.75 -4.27
C ASN A 273 -15.67 -15.71 -4.96
N LEU A 274 -15.58 -15.10 -6.15
CA LEU A 274 -14.32 -14.85 -6.84
C LEU A 274 -13.35 -14.05 -5.94
N ILE A 275 -13.84 -13.01 -5.27
CA ILE A 275 -13.03 -12.21 -4.32
C ILE A 275 -12.51 -13.11 -3.20
N LEU A 276 -13.39 -13.83 -2.49
CA LEU A 276 -13.00 -14.70 -1.38
C LEU A 276 -11.99 -15.76 -1.82
N ASP A 277 -12.22 -16.39 -2.96
CA ASP A 277 -11.35 -17.44 -3.48
C ASP A 277 -9.99 -16.86 -3.93
N ALA A 278 -9.95 -15.65 -4.49
CA ALA A 278 -8.71 -14.97 -4.79
C ALA A 278 -7.91 -14.71 -3.50
N LEU A 279 -8.52 -14.11 -2.47
CA LEU A 279 -7.81 -13.84 -1.21
C LEU A 279 -7.26 -15.12 -0.58
N ARG A 280 -8.07 -16.19 -0.52
CA ARG A 280 -7.64 -17.50 -0.03
C ARG A 280 -6.49 -18.06 -0.85
N TYR A 281 -6.60 -18.00 -2.19
CA TYR A 281 -5.56 -18.46 -3.10
C TYR A 281 -4.25 -17.73 -2.88
N TRP A 282 -4.26 -16.41 -2.68
CA TRP A 282 -3.03 -15.67 -2.45
C TRP A 282 -2.35 -16.02 -1.13
N VAL A 283 -3.13 -16.23 -0.05
CA VAL A 283 -2.58 -16.72 1.22
C VAL A 283 -1.98 -18.11 1.07
N MET A 284 -2.68 -19.05 0.40
CA MET A 284 -2.21 -20.44 0.26
C MET A 284 -1.05 -20.59 -0.71
N SER A 285 -1.04 -19.86 -1.82
CA SER A 285 -0.11 -20.07 -2.93
C SER A 285 1.11 -19.15 -2.89
N PHE A 286 0.99 -18.00 -2.23
CA PHE A 286 2.04 -16.96 -2.17
C PHE A 286 2.42 -16.58 -0.74
N HIS A 287 1.76 -17.13 0.28
CA HIS A 287 2.01 -16.82 1.70
C HIS A 287 1.96 -15.32 2.01
N VAL A 288 1.11 -14.54 1.32
CA VAL A 288 0.94 -13.12 1.68
C VAL A 288 0.34 -12.98 3.08
N ASP A 289 0.87 -12.04 3.87
CA ASP A 289 0.45 -11.80 5.26
C ASP A 289 -0.80 -10.95 5.38
N GLY A 290 -1.20 -10.28 4.29
CA GLY A 290 -2.32 -9.37 4.33
C GLY A 290 -2.73 -8.80 2.99
N PHE A 291 -3.88 -8.14 3.03
CA PHE A 291 -4.47 -7.42 1.93
C PHE A 291 -4.86 -6.02 2.35
N LYS A 292 -4.58 -5.05 1.48
CA LYS A 292 -5.33 -3.81 1.44
C LYS A 292 -6.35 -3.88 0.33
N LEU A 293 -7.61 -3.81 0.72
CA LEU A 293 -8.74 -3.98 -0.18
C LEU A 293 -9.23 -2.61 -0.67
N LEU A 294 -9.47 -2.51 -1.97
CA LEU A 294 -9.99 -1.32 -2.63
C LEU A 294 -11.17 -1.72 -3.52
N GLY A 295 -12.21 -0.89 -3.56
CA GLY A 295 -13.43 -1.15 -4.31
C GLY A 295 -14.68 -0.98 -3.46
N ASP A 296 -15.81 -0.79 -4.14
CA ASP A 296 -17.09 -0.60 -3.48
C ASP A 296 -17.81 -1.94 -3.29
N ARG A 297 -18.56 -2.06 -2.19
CA ARG A 297 -19.45 -3.20 -1.90
C ARG A 297 -18.72 -4.55 -1.75
N LEU A 298 -17.50 -4.56 -1.24
CA LEU A 298 -16.75 -5.80 -0.99
C LEU A 298 -17.46 -6.69 0.05
N PRO A 299 -17.31 -8.03 0.00
CA PRO A 299 -17.92 -8.96 0.95
C PRO A 299 -17.18 -8.99 2.31
N VAL A 300 -16.96 -7.83 2.91
CA VAL A 300 -16.12 -7.65 4.12
C VAL A 300 -16.57 -8.52 5.28
N THR A 301 -17.89 -8.67 5.48
CA THR A 301 -18.42 -9.56 6.53
C THR A 301 -17.95 -11.00 6.35
N ALA A 302 -18.01 -11.53 5.12
CA ALA A 302 -17.56 -12.88 4.83
C ALA A 302 -16.03 -13.00 4.98
N ILE A 303 -15.27 -11.98 4.55
CA ILE A 303 -13.81 -11.92 4.72
C ILE A 303 -13.42 -11.96 6.20
N VAL A 304 -14.10 -11.19 7.05
CA VAL A 304 -13.82 -11.10 8.50
C VAL A 304 -14.14 -12.40 9.25
N GLN A 305 -15.13 -13.16 8.77
CA GLN A 305 -15.59 -14.43 9.33
C GLN A 305 -14.83 -15.66 8.79
N ASP A 306 -14.07 -15.50 7.71
CA ASP A 306 -13.35 -16.59 7.06
C ASP A 306 -12.25 -17.16 7.96
N ALA A 307 -12.23 -18.48 8.13
CA ALA A 307 -11.27 -19.16 9.00
C ALA A 307 -9.84 -19.12 8.45
N LEU A 308 -9.65 -19.22 7.13
CA LEU A 308 -8.35 -19.16 6.49
C LEU A 308 -7.75 -17.75 6.59
N LEU A 309 -8.60 -16.73 6.48
CA LEU A 309 -8.18 -15.31 6.57
C LEU A 309 -8.13 -14.78 8.00
N SER A 310 -8.44 -15.61 9.00
CA SER A 310 -8.58 -15.17 10.41
C SER A 310 -7.31 -14.58 11.02
N ARG A 311 -6.13 -14.94 10.50
CA ARG A 311 -4.81 -14.40 10.90
C ARG A 311 -4.21 -13.44 9.86
N THR A 312 -4.79 -13.37 8.68
CA THR A 312 -4.35 -12.50 7.57
C THR A 312 -4.78 -11.06 7.82
N LYS A 313 -3.87 -10.10 7.67
CA LYS A 313 -4.17 -8.68 7.89
C LYS A 313 -5.11 -8.14 6.82
N ILE A 314 -6.19 -7.49 7.23
CA ILE A 314 -7.16 -6.85 6.33
C ILE A 314 -7.15 -5.35 6.61
N LEU A 315 -6.66 -4.59 5.65
CA LEU A 315 -6.69 -3.13 5.61
C LEU A 315 -7.85 -2.71 4.71
N TYR A 316 -8.81 -1.98 5.26
CA TYR A 316 -9.97 -1.50 4.52
C TYR A 316 -10.46 -0.16 5.06
N ASP A 317 -11.37 0.49 4.34
CA ASP A 317 -11.86 1.82 4.72
C ASP A 317 -12.74 1.79 5.99
N GLY A 318 -13.39 0.67 6.29
CA GLY A 318 -14.18 0.51 7.50
C GLY A 318 -14.78 -0.88 7.66
N PHE A 319 -15.08 -1.23 8.90
CA PHE A 319 -15.73 -2.50 9.21
C PHE A 319 -17.08 -2.24 9.87
N ASP A 320 -18.07 -3.07 9.55
CA ASP A 320 -19.29 -3.14 10.34
C ASP A 320 -18.93 -3.77 11.70
N MET A 321 -18.88 -2.93 12.73
CA MET A 321 -18.48 -3.36 14.07
C MET A 321 -19.48 -4.34 14.70
N SER A 322 -20.70 -4.49 14.16
CA SER A 322 -21.67 -5.49 14.62
C SER A 322 -21.27 -6.92 14.26
N VAL A 323 -20.48 -7.09 13.18
CA VAL A 323 -20.00 -8.41 12.73
C VAL A 323 -18.58 -8.73 13.20
N VAL A 324 -17.84 -7.72 13.71
CA VAL A 324 -16.52 -7.91 14.31
C VAL A 324 -16.69 -8.57 15.69
N PRO A 325 -16.15 -9.79 15.91
CA PRO A 325 -16.29 -10.46 17.21
C PRO A 325 -15.71 -9.63 18.35
N GLN A 326 -16.45 -9.50 19.46
CA GLN A 326 -15.96 -8.76 20.64
C GLN A 326 -14.73 -9.41 21.25
N ASN A 327 -14.66 -10.75 21.25
CA ASN A 327 -13.54 -11.54 21.76
C ASN A 327 -12.59 -11.98 20.62
N ARG A 328 -12.36 -11.11 19.63
CA ARG A 328 -11.48 -11.42 18.51
C ARG A 328 -10.06 -11.65 19.03
N THR A 329 -9.51 -12.84 18.76
CA THR A 329 -8.18 -13.25 19.25
C THR A 329 -7.04 -12.55 18.50
N TYR A 330 -7.18 -12.40 17.18
CA TYR A 330 -6.10 -11.93 16.32
C TYR A 330 -6.26 -10.45 15.96
N GLU A 331 -5.16 -9.72 16.02
CA GLU A 331 -5.09 -8.29 15.72
C GLU A 331 -4.97 -8.01 14.22
N ASN A 332 -5.86 -8.57 13.40
CA ASN A 332 -5.69 -8.61 11.95
C ASN A 332 -6.53 -7.57 11.18
N LEU A 333 -7.36 -6.74 11.83
CA LEU A 333 -8.21 -5.76 11.15
C LEU A 333 -7.68 -4.34 11.33
N TYR A 334 -7.60 -3.56 10.25
CA TYR A 334 -7.04 -2.21 10.23
C TYR A 334 -7.88 -1.28 9.36
N ILE A 335 -8.22 -0.12 9.91
CA ILE A 335 -8.85 0.97 9.18
C ILE A 335 -7.74 1.78 8.49
N ASP A 336 -7.79 1.82 7.16
CA ASP A 336 -6.89 2.61 6.32
C ASP A 336 -7.68 3.72 5.61
N LYS A 337 -7.60 4.95 6.14
CA LYS A 337 -8.34 6.13 5.70
C LYS A 337 -7.48 7.38 5.76
N GLU A 338 -7.82 8.37 4.93
CA GLU A 338 -7.12 9.66 4.81
C GLU A 338 -7.30 10.61 6.01
N GLU A 339 -8.04 10.23 7.05
CA GLU A 339 -8.36 11.11 8.18
C GLU A 339 -7.10 11.64 8.90
N TYR A 340 -6.12 10.76 9.14
CA TYR A 340 -4.85 11.16 9.75
C TYR A 340 -4.07 12.12 8.84
N GLN A 341 -4.05 11.82 7.53
CA GLN A 341 -3.39 12.65 6.52
C GLN A 341 -3.92 14.09 6.58
N PHE A 342 -5.24 14.28 6.58
CA PHE A 342 -5.82 15.62 6.60
C PHE A 342 -5.45 16.40 7.86
N ALA A 343 -5.65 15.82 9.05
CA ALA A 343 -5.34 16.50 10.30
C ALA A 343 -3.85 16.86 10.42
N ALA A 344 -2.95 15.95 10.00
CA ALA A 344 -1.51 16.18 10.03
C ALA A 344 -1.09 17.28 9.03
N ARG A 345 -1.56 17.22 7.79
CA ARG A 345 -1.21 18.20 6.74
C ARG A 345 -1.73 19.60 7.08
N MET A 346 -2.98 19.70 7.54
CA MET A 346 -3.57 20.96 8.00
C MET A 346 -2.72 21.61 9.11
N MET A 347 -2.27 20.83 10.10
CA MET A 347 -1.40 21.34 11.16
C MET A 347 -0.03 21.77 10.63
N LEU A 348 0.66 20.90 9.90
CA LEU A 348 2.03 21.14 9.43
C LEU A 348 2.15 22.41 8.57
N ASN A 349 1.12 22.64 7.75
CA ASN A 349 1.07 23.74 6.78
C ASN A 349 0.29 24.97 7.28
N HIS A 350 -0.25 24.93 8.50
CA HIS A 350 -1.05 26.00 9.13
C HIS A 350 -2.28 26.40 8.30
N ILE A 351 -2.99 25.43 7.74
CA ILE A 351 -4.20 25.62 6.93
C ILE A 351 -5.37 24.99 7.67
N ASN A 352 -6.34 25.79 8.12
CA ASN A 352 -7.51 25.32 8.89
C ASN A 352 -7.13 24.39 10.06
N CYS A 353 -5.96 24.63 10.67
CA CYS A 353 -5.38 23.75 11.66
C CYS A 353 -6.19 23.73 12.96
N ASN A 354 -6.39 22.54 13.52
CA ASN A 354 -7.07 22.32 14.79
C ASN A 354 -6.29 21.31 15.63
N MET A 355 -5.74 21.75 16.76
CA MET A 355 -4.93 20.89 17.63
C MET A 355 -5.77 19.79 18.29
N TYR A 356 -7.03 20.06 18.62
CA TYR A 356 -7.92 19.05 19.18
C TYR A 356 -8.13 17.90 18.19
N GLU A 357 -8.34 18.20 16.91
CA GLU A 357 -8.49 17.21 15.85
C GLU A 357 -7.20 16.41 15.64
N LEU A 358 -6.06 17.08 15.55
CA LEU A 358 -4.76 16.40 15.46
C LEU A 358 -4.53 15.47 16.65
N LEU A 359 -4.80 15.92 17.88
CA LEU A 359 -4.63 15.09 19.08
C LEU A 359 -5.61 13.91 19.12
N ASN A 360 -6.79 14.02 18.51
CA ASN A 360 -7.69 12.89 18.32
C ASN A 360 -7.09 11.86 17.36
N GLN A 361 -6.52 12.30 16.24
CA GLN A 361 -5.85 11.41 15.31
C GLN A 361 -4.55 10.81 15.90
N GLN A 362 -3.75 11.58 16.64
CA GLN A 362 -2.51 11.10 17.29
C GLN A 362 -2.76 9.94 18.25
N LYS A 363 -3.92 9.87 18.92
CA LYS A 363 -4.27 8.80 19.87
C LYS A 363 -5.31 7.82 19.34
N LYS A 364 -5.67 7.90 18.06
CA LYS A 364 -6.76 7.10 17.53
C LYS A 364 -6.34 5.62 17.52
N GLN A 365 -7.05 4.81 18.29
CA GLN A 365 -6.87 3.37 18.36
C GLN A 365 -8.19 2.71 18.71
N GLY A 366 -8.44 1.50 18.18
CA GLY A 366 -9.63 0.70 18.48
C GLY A 366 -9.32 -0.47 19.40
N GLU A 367 -10.35 -1.02 20.05
CA GLU A 367 -10.19 -2.20 20.91
C GLU A 367 -9.84 -3.46 20.09
N ASN A 368 -10.53 -3.65 18.96
CA ASN A 368 -10.40 -4.81 18.08
C ASN A 368 -10.02 -4.45 16.63
N VAL A 369 -9.79 -3.17 16.35
CA VAL A 369 -9.40 -2.65 15.04
C VAL A 369 -8.24 -1.68 15.19
N GLY A 370 -7.22 -1.83 14.34
CA GLY A 370 -6.10 -0.90 14.24
C GLY A 370 -6.41 0.27 13.31
N PHE A 371 -5.53 1.27 13.30
CA PHE A 371 -5.57 2.38 12.34
C PHE A 371 -4.22 2.49 11.63
N ILE A 372 -4.25 2.63 10.32
CA ILE A 372 -3.07 2.98 9.51
C ILE A 372 -3.00 4.50 9.44
N ASN A 373 -1.86 5.06 9.82
CA ASN A 373 -1.59 6.49 9.76
C ASN A 373 -0.57 6.74 8.65
N TYR A 374 -0.84 7.74 7.81
CA TYR A 374 0.09 8.21 6.78
C TYR A 374 -0.14 9.70 6.50
N ILE A 375 0.90 10.37 6.03
CA ILE A 375 0.85 11.78 5.62
C ILE A 375 0.92 11.89 4.09
N SER A 376 1.52 10.92 3.42
CA SER A 376 1.69 10.81 1.98
C SER A 376 1.41 9.38 1.55
N SER A 377 0.90 9.23 0.33
CA SER A 377 0.59 7.95 -0.31
C SER A 377 0.80 8.13 -1.83
N ASN A 378 0.45 7.12 -2.63
CA ASN A 378 0.44 7.25 -4.09
C ASN A 378 -0.62 8.28 -4.56
N ASN A 379 -1.71 8.46 -3.80
CA ASN A 379 -2.69 9.51 -4.08
C ASN A 379 -2.27 10.84 -3.42
N GLY A 380 -2.30 11.92 -4.19
CA GLY A 380 -1.86 13.24 -3.73
C GLY A 380 -0.35 13.43 -3.83
N PHE A 381 0.17 14.48 -3.18
CA PHE A 381 1.60 14.76 -3.17
C PHE A 381 2.42 13.72 -2.40
N THR A 382 3.66 13.52 -2.86
CA THR A 382 4.74 12.97 -2.03
C THR A 382 4.97 13.84 -0.79
N LEU A 383 5.67 13.31 0.21
CA LEU A 383 5.95 14.10 1.41
C LEU A 383 6.81 15.34 1.11
N SER A 384 7.71 15.26 0.13
CA SER A 384 8.51 16.42 -0.27
C SER A 384 7.64 17.46 -0.98
N ASP A 385 6.81 17.03 -1.94
CA ASP A 385 6.00 17.93 -2.75
C ASP A 385 4.95 18.66 -1.94
N LEU A 386 4.47 18.04 -0.85
CA LEU A 386 3.60 18.67 0.14
C LEU A 386 4.15 20.00 0.68
N PHE A 387 5.47 20.16 0.72
CA PHE A 387 6.14 21.38 1.19
C PHE A 387 6.78 22.19 0.06
N MET A 388 6.66 21.75 -1.21
CA MET A 388 7.23 22.43 -2.38
C MET A 388 6.19 23.03 -3.31
N TYR A 389 4.94 22.55 -3.29
CA TYR A 389 3.91 22.94 -4.25
C TYR A 389 2.61 23.32 -3.55
N ASN A 390 1.97 24.39 -4.02
CA ASN A 390 0.60 24.74 -3.61
C ASN A 390 -0.42 24.16 -4.59
N ASP A 391 -0.09 24.20 -5.88
CA ASP A 391 -0.96 23.75 -6.96
C ASP A 391 -0.48 22.40 -7.48
N ARG A 392 -1.40 21.59 -8.01
CA ARG A 392 -1.04 20.37 -8.72
C ARG A 392 -0.52 20.71 -10.11
N HIS A 393 0.48 19.94 -10.56
CA HIS A 393 1.12 20.05 -11.88
C HIS A 393 0.98 18.70 -12.60
N ASN A 394 -0.26 18.33 -12.92
CA ASN A 394 -0.60 17.06 -13.55
C ASN A 394 -0.68 17.18 -15.09
N GLU A 395 -0.13 18.23 -15.70
CA GLU A 395 -0.22 18.47 -17.15
C GLU A 395 0.29 17.27 -17.96
N ALA A 396 1.35 16.61 -17.46
CA ALA A 396 1.92 15.40 -18.08
C ALA A 396 0.97 14.19 -18.06
N ASN A 397 -0.08 14.22 -17.24
CA ASN A 397 -1.13 13.20 -17.25
C ASN A 397 -2.11 13.40 -18.41
N GLY A 398 -2.01 14.51 -19.16
CA GLY A 398 -2.77 14.80 -20.38
C GLY A 398 -4.29 14.89 -20.18
N GLU A 399 -4.75 15.22 -18.97
CA GLU A 399 -6.15 15.48 -18.63
C GLU A 399 -6.38 16.97 -18.36
N LYS A 400 -5.56 17.83 -18.97
CA LYS A 400 -5.61 19.30 -18.79
C LYS A 400 -5.56 19.72 -17.32
N ASN A 401 -4.79 18.98 -16.51
CA ASN A 401 -4.66 19.18 -15.06
C ASN A 401 -6.01 19.09 -14.30
N ALA A 402 -7.01 18.37 -14.86
CA ALA A 402 -8.32 18.17 -14.25
C ALA A 402 -8.37 16.96 -13.30
N ASP A 403 -7.37 16.09 -13.35
CA ASP A 403 -7.23 14.91 -12.53
C ASP A 403 -6.49 15.18 -11.21
N GLY A 404 -6.62 14.26 -10.26
CA GLY A 404 -6.00 14.35 -8.93
C GLY A 404 -6.78 15.23 -7.92
N PRO A 405 -6.45 15.12 -6.62
CA PRO A 405 -7.12 15.90 -5.60
C PRO A 405 -6.80 17.40 -5.75
N SER A 406 -7.83 18.24 -5.59
CA SER A 406 -7.66 19.70 -5.60
C SER A 406 -7.16 20.24 -4.26
N TRP A 407 -7.57 19.60 -3.16
CA TRP A 407 -7.24 20.04 -1.80
C TRP A 407 -6.12 19.16 -1.23
N ASN A 408 -4.88 19.61 -1.38
CA ASN A 408 -3.71 18.87 -0.89
C ASN A 408 -3.29 19.25 0.54
N PHE A 409 -3.79 20.38 1.05
CA PHE A 409 -3.34 21.02 2.30
C PHE A 409 -1.81 21.17 2.35
N SER A 410 -1.23 21.62 1.25
CA SER A 410 0.21 21.82 1.05
C SER A 410 0.61 23.28 1.20
N ASN A 411 1.91 23.54 1.38
CA ASN A 411 2.45 24.89 1.43
C ASN A 411 3.86 24.95 0.82
N ASN A 412 4.04 25.72 -0.25
CA ASN A 412 5.31 25.89 -0.93
C ASN A 412 6.30 26.81 -0.18
N TYR A 413 5.89 27.46 0.91
CA TYR A 413 6.67 28.41 1.70
C TYR A 413 7.28 29.57 0.89
N GLY A 414 6.57 30.01 -0.15
CA GLY A 414 6.90 31.19 -0.95
C GLY A 414 7.68 30.93 -2.24
N CYS A 415 7.80 29.68 -2.68
CA CYS A 415 8.42 29.34 -3.97
C CYS A 415 7.84 28.04 -4.51
N GLU A 416 7.08 28.07 -5.62
CA GLU A 416 6.60 26.83 -6.24
C GLU A 416 7.78 26.00 -6.76
N GLY A 417 7.82 24.71 -6.40
CA GLY A 417 8.87 23.78 -6.77
C GLY A 417 10.24 23.98 -6.09
N PRO A 418 11.33 23.45 -6.66
CA PRO A 418 12.67 23.51 -6.08
C PRO A 418 13.16 24.95 -5.86
N SER A 419 13.78 25.22 -4.70
CA SER A 419 14.29 26.56 -4.35
C SER A 419 15.77 26.54 -3.98
N ARG A 420 16.50 27.58 -4.41
CA ARG A 420 17.89 27.86 -3.98
C ARG A 420 17.95 28.74 -2.73
N LYS A 421 16.84 29.37 -2.33
CA LYS A 421 16.77 30.29 -1.18
C LYS A 421 16.97 29.51 0.13
N ARG A 422 17.98 29.86 0.91
CA ARG A 422 18.35 29.14 2.14
C ARG A 422 17.18 29.02 3.12
N PHE A 423 16.47 30.12 3.40
CA PHE A 423 15.38 30.11 4.38
C PHE A 423 14.24 29.15 3.98
N ILE A 424 13.88 29.08 2.69
CA ILE A 424 12.86 28.15 2.17
C ILE A 424 13.33 26.70 2.33
N ARG A 425 14.59 26.42 2.00
CA ARG A 425 15.15 25.08 2.14
C ARG A 425 15.19 24.62 3.60
N GLU A 426 15.53 25.50 4.53
CA GLU A 426 15.59 25.15 5.95
C GLU A 426 14.19 24.92 6.56
N ILE A 427 13.19 25.75 6.22
CA ILE A 427 11.82 25.50 6.70
C ILE A 427 11.25 24.20 6.13
N ARG A 428 11.46 23.90 4.84
CA ARG A 428 11.01 22.62 4.25
C ARG A 428 11.66 21.40 4.91
N LYS A 429 12.95 21.48 5.26
CA LYS A 429 13.65 20.42 6.01
C LYS A 429 13.04 20.23 7.40
N LEU A 430 12.73 21.32 8.10
CA LEU A 430 12.07 21.27 9.41
C LEU A 430 10.70 20.60 9.30
N LYS A 431 9.90 20.99 8.30
CA LYS A 431 8.55 20.45 8.09
C LYS A 431 8.54 18.98 7.72
N TRP A 432 9.52 18.53 6.93
CA TRP A 432 9.73 17.11 6.69
C TRP A 432 10.04 16.35 7.99
N LYS A 433 10.89 16.90 8.89
CA LYS A 433 11.19 16.28 10.19
C LYS A 433 9.96 16.25 11.09
N ASP A 434 9.21 17.35 11.17
CA ASP A 434 7.99 17.45 11.97
C ASP A 434 6.92 16.46 11.47
N ALA A 435 6.80 16.27 10.14
CA ALA A 435 5.88 15.30 9.57
C ALA A 435 6.24 13.87 9.99
N MET A 436 7.51 13.49 9.88
CA MET A 436 7.98 12.18 10.36
C MET A 436 7.76 12.03 11.87
N LEU A 437 8.02 13.07 12.67
CA LEU A 437 7.76 13.04 14.11
C LEU A 437 6.28 12.85 14.43
N LEU A 438 5.37 13.60 13.79
CA LEU A 438 3.93 13.40 13.98
C LEU A 438 3.54 11.96 13.68
N LEU A 439 3.95 11.46 12.52
CA LEU A 439 3.60 10.12 12.04
C LEU A 439 4.07 9.01 12.98
N PHE A 440 5.35 9.03 13.38
CA PHE A 440 5.94 7.96 14.20
C PHE A 440 5.68 8.13 15.71
N LEU A 441 5.13 9.27 16.16
CA LEU A 441 4.66 9.47 17.53
C LEU A 441 3.14 9.28 17.69
N ALA A 442 2.43 9.01 16.59
CA ALA A 442 1.03 8.62 16.61
C ALA A 442 0.85 7.19 17.13
N GLN A 443 -0.26 6.89 17.80
CA GLN A 443 -0.51 5.58 18.39
C GLN A 443 -0.68 4.46 17.35
N GLY A 444 -1.39 4.74 16.24
CA GLY A 444 -1.63 3.78 15.16
C GLY A 444 -0.37 3.32 14.41
N VAL A 445 -0.56 2.48 13.39
CA VAL A 445 0.52 1.93 12.57
C VAL A 445 1.01 3.00 11.59
N PRO A 446 2.27 3.46 11.66
CA PRO A 446 2.78 4.42 10.70
C PRO A 446 3.09 3.75 9.36
N MET A 447 2.74 4.43 8.27
CA MET A 447 3.07 4.06 6.90
C MET A 447 3.76 5.22 6.18
N ILE A 448 4.84 4.92 5.45
CA ILE A 448 5.44 5.86 4.48
C ILE A 448 5.35 5.29 3.06
N MET A 449 5.34 6.18 2.06
CA MET A 449 5.53 5.81 0.66
C MET A 449 7.02 5.73 0.35
N ALA A 450 7.43 4.72 -0.41
CA ALA A 450 8.81 4.53 -0.80
C ALA A 450 9.38 5.78 -1.48
N GLY A 451 10.55 6.23 -1.02
CA GLY A 451 11.20 7.43 -1.50
C GLY A 451 11.00 8.65 -0.60
N ASP A 452 9.97 8.69 0.26
CA ASP A 452 9.78 9.79 1.20
C ASP A 452 10.96 9.95 2.17
N GLU A 453 11.66 8.87 2.50
CA GLU A 453 12.84 8.85 3.37
C GLU A 453 14.08 9.49 2.72
N ILE A 454 14.09 9.57 1.39
CA ILE A 454 15.13 10.22 0.57
C ILE A 454 14.61 11.45 -0.16
N CYS A 455 13.50 12.02 0.31
CA CYS A 455 12.85 13.20 -0.26
C CYS A 455 12.56 13.06 -1.78
N ASN A 456 11.96 11.94 -2.18
CA ASN A 456 11.46 11.76 -3.55
C ASN A 456 10.45 12.87 -3.91
N SER A 457 10.40 13.23 -5.19
CA SER A 457 9.57 14.28 -5.77
C SER A 457 8.93 13.73 -7.02
N GLN A 458 7.67 14.10 -7.26
CA GLN A 458 6.96 13.90 -8.52
C GLN A 458 6.77 15.23 -9.25
N ASP A 459 7.59 16.23 -8.88
CA ASP A 459 7.64 17.56 -9.47
C ASP A 459 6.28 18.29 -9.47
N GLY A 460 5.50 18.05 -8.42
CA GLY A 460 4.17 18.64 -8.25
C GLY A 460 3.05 17.85 -8.94
N ASN A 461 3.34 16.71 -9.57
CA ASN A 461 2.30 15.79 -10.02
C ASN A 461 1.73 15.04 -8.80
N ASN A 462 0.47 15.27 -8.46
CA ASN A 462 -0.18 14.67 -7.29
C ASN A 462 -1.08 13.47 -7.64
N ASN A 463 -0.97 12.98 -8.88
CA ASN A 463 -1.75 11.87 -9.40
C ASN A 463 -0.97 11.15 -10.50
N ALA A 464 0.26 10.71 -10.21
CA ALA A 464 1.17 10.12 -11.18
C ALA A 464 0.78 8.69 -11.62
N TYR A 465 -0.51 8.42 -11.80
CA TYR A 465 -1.09 7.10 -12.09
C TYR A 465 -0.69 6.54 -13.45
N CYS A 466 -0.31 7.41 -14.39
CA CYS A 466 0.07 7.06 -15.75
C CYS A 466 1.52 7.37 -16.11
N GLN A 467 2.35 7.71 -15.11
CA GLN A 467 3.71 8.17 -15.31
C GLN A 467 4.73 7.02 -15.11
N ASP A 468 4.85 6.10 -16.07
CA ASP A 468 5.96 5.12 -16.09
C ASP A 468 7.26 5.76 -16.61
N ASN A 469 7.74 6.77 -15.89
CA ASN A 469 8.92 7.57 -16.21
C ASN A 469 9.52 8.15 -14.91
N PRO A 470 10.60 8.95 -14.95
CA PRO A 470 11.23 9.49 -13.74
C PRO A 470 10.29 10.25 -12.77
N THR A 471 9.15 10.78 -13.23
CA THR A 471 8.14 11.38 -12.35
C THR A 471 7.43 10.34 -11.48
N GLY A 472 7.17 9.13 -11.98
CA GLY A 472 6.56 8.04 -11.20
C GLY A 472 7.57 7.11 -10.51
N TRP A 473 8.85 7.18 -10.88
CA TRP A 473 9.89 6.31 -10.31
C TRP A 473 10.48 6.87 -9.02
N VAL A 474 10.99 5.98 -8.16
CA VAL A 474 11.75 6.40 -6.97
C VAL A 474 13.17 6.80 -7.39
N ASN A 475 13.55 8.04 -7.09
CA ASN A 475 14.87 8.58 -7.44
C ASN A 475 15.92 8.19 -6.39
N TRP A 476 16.52 7.01 -6.55
CA TRP A 476 17.56 6.50 -5.64
C TRP A 476 18.88 7.24 -5.70
N SER A 477 19.12 8.08 -6.72
CA SER A 477 20.31 8.93 -6.75
C SER A 477 20.36 9.91 -5.56
N ASN A 478 19.20 10.20 -4.96
CA ASN A 478 19.10 11.02 -3.75
C ASN A 478 19.70 10.37 -2.50
N GLU A 479 19.79 9.04 -2.43
CA GLU A 479 20.13 8.30 -1.21
C GLU A 479 21.40 8.81 -0.53
N HIS A 480 22.47 9.01 -1.30
CA HIS A 480 23.74 9.50 -0.77
C HIS A 480 23.62 10.91 -0.19
N SER A 481 22.91 11.80 -0.87
CA SER A 481 22.70 13.19 -0.44
C SER A 481 21.73 13.33 0.74
N ARG A 482 20.95 12.28 1.05
CA ARG A 482 19.90 12.27 2.07
C ARG A 482 20.18 11.33 3.25
N ARG A 483 21.44 10.96 3.46
CA ARG A 483 21.86 10.15 4.61
C ARG A 483 21.45 10.75 5.96
N GLU A 484 21.40 12.07 6.08
CA GLU A 484 20.92 12.75 7.29
C GLU A 484 19.44 12.45 7.57
N ASN A 485 18.59 12.41 6.53
CA ASN A 485 17.17 12.05 6.62
C ASN A 485 16.99 10.58 7.03
N ILE A 486 17.70 9.67 6.35
CA ILE A 486 17.71 8.23 6.65
C ILE A 486 18.12 8.00 8.11
N ARG A 487 19.20 8.63 8.57
CA ARG A 487 19.68 8.51 9.95
C ARG A 487 18.67 9.06 10.95
N PHE A 488 18.04 10.20 10.66
CA PHE A 488 17.00 10.76 11.52
C PHE A 488 15.80 9.81 11.63
N LEU A 489 15.28 9.32 10.50
CA LEU A 489 14.14 8.39 10.48
C LEU A 489 14.47 7.08 11.22
N THR A 490 15.66 6.52 11.00
CA THR A 490 16.12 5.31 11.70
C THR A 490 16.14 5.52 13.22
N ARG A 491 16.62 6.67 13.68
CA ARG A 491 16.65 7.01 15.12
C ARG A 491 15.25 7.24 15.69
N LEU A 492 14.36 7.84 14.92
CA LEU A 492 12.97 8.04 15.30
C LEU A 492 12.22 6.70 15.42
N ILE A 493 12.37 5.80 14.45
CA ILE A 493 11.79 4.46 14.50
C ILE A 493 12.33 3.69 15.71
N LYS A 494 13.66 3.74 15.92
CA LYS A 494 14.29 3.13 17.09
C LYS A 494 13.74 3.72 18.40
N PHE A 495 13.56 5.04 18.48
CA PHE A 495 12.98 5.69 19.66
C PHE A 495 11.55 5.18 19.93
N ARG A 496 10.72 5.05 18.89
CA ARG A 496 9.38 4.46 19.01
C ARG A 496 9.43 3.02 19.53
N ASP A 497 10.33 2.20 18.99
CA ASP A 497 10.51 0.80 19.40
C ASP A 497 10.97 0.64 20.85
N GLU A 498 11.83 1.56 21.32
CA GLU A 498 12.31 1.60 22.70
C GLU A 498 11.26 2.15 23.69
N HIS A 499 10.22 2.82 23.20
CA HIS A 499 9.16 3.43 24.01
C HIS A 499 7.75 2.94 23.57
N PRO A 500 7.44 1.65 23.75
CA PRO A 500 6.17 1.03 23.34
C PRO A 500 4.92 1.62 24.01
N VAL A 501 5.06 2.46 25.03
CA VAL A 501 3.96 3.26 25.57
C VAL A 501 3.33 4.17 24.50
N ILE A 502 4.08 4.61 23.49
CA ILE A 502 3.58 5.41 22.37
C ILE A 502 2.70 4.56 21.44
N SER A 503 3.13 3.33 21.15
CA SER A 503 2.47 2.42 20.20
C SER A 503 1.49 1.46 20.86
N CYS A 504 0.95 1.83 22.03
CA CYS A 504 0.03 0.99 22.80
C CYS A 504 -1.07 0.40 21.88
N PRO A 505 -1.27 -0.93 21.85
CA PRO A 505 -2.21 -1.56 20.91
C PRO A 505 -3.68 -1.31 21.27
N LYS A 506 -3.95 -0.72 22.45
CA LYS A 506 -5.28 -0.48 23.01
C LYS A 506 -5.54 1.00 23.26
N PRO A 507 -6.79 1.47 23.21
CA PRO A 507 -7.13 2.87 23.44
C PRO A 507 -6.65 3.37 24.82
N PHE A 508 -6.12 4.59 24.88
CA PHE A 508 -5.80 5.25 26.15
C PHE A 508 -7.08 5.60 26.93
N LYS A 509 -7.02 5.50 28.26
CA LYS A 509 -8.16 5.69 29.17
C LYS A 509 -8.16 7.03 29.90
N PHE A 510 -7.10 7.83 29.80
CA PHE A 510 -6.97 9.14 30.45
C PHE A 510 -7.25 9.12 31.95
N SER A 511 -6.93 8.00 32.60
CA SER A 511 -7.22 7.76 34.02
C SER A 511 -6.16 6.87 34.65
N ASP A 512 -6.03 6.96 35.98
CA ASP A 512 -5.08 6.16 36.75
C ASP A 512 -5.64 4.77 37.08
N TYR A 513 -5.89 3.94 36.06
CA TYR A 513 -6.50 2.62 36.26
C TYR A 513 -5.55 1.56 36.80
N LYS A 514 -4.24 1.85 36.88
CA LYS A 514 -3.25 1.00 37.55
C LYS A 514 -2.90 1.47 38.97
N ALA A 515 -3.50 2.57 39.45
CA ALA A 515 -3.23 3.19 40.75
C ALA A 515 -1.74 3.52 40.96
N VAL A 516 -1.07 4.02 39.93
CA VAL A 516 0.37 4.38 39.94
C VAL A 516 0.62 5.86 40.20
N GLY A 517 -0.45 6.65 40.37
CA GLY A 517 -0.44 8.09 40.63
C GLY A 517 -0.47 8.95 39.36
N TYR A 518 -0.59 8.32 38.18
CA TYR A 518 -0.49 8.97 36.87
C TYR A 518 -1.51 8.36 35.90
N PRO A 519 -2.19 9.14 35.05
CA PRO A 519 -2.94 8.60 33.92
C PRO A 519 -1.96 8.02 32.87
N ASP A 520 -2.46 7.13 32.03
CA ASP A 520 -1.69 6.55 30.92
C ASP A 520 -1.26 7.60 29.87
N LEU A 521 -2.12 8.60 29.64
CA LEU A 521 -1.90 9.73 28.76
C LEU A 521 -2.41 11.03 29.41
N SER A 522 -1.65 12.12 29.31
CA SER A 522 -2.08 13.45 29.76
C SER A 522 -1.62 14.58 28.87
N TYR A 523 -2.33 15.71 28.95
CA TYR A 523 -2.04 16.93 28.19
C TYR A 523 -1.65 18.09 29.09
N HIS A 524 -0.76 18.95 28.59
CA HIS A 524 -0.08 19.99 29.35
C HIS A 524 0.10 21.24 28.48
N CYS A 525 -0.49 22.36 28.87
CA CYS A 525 -0.28 23.66 28.21
C CYS A 525 0.63 24.54 29.08
N LYS A 526 0.18 25.76 29.44
CA LYS A 526 0.90 26.65 30.35
C LYS A 526 1.00 26.09 31.78
N ASN A 527 0.07 25.22 32.15
CA ASN A 527 0.00 24.57 33.45
C ASN A 527 0.02 23.05 33.26
N ALA A 528 0.71 22.34 34.16
CA ALA A 528 0.73 20.88 34.13
C ALA A 528 -0.66 20.33 34.48
N TRP A 529 -1.04 19.22 33.83
CA TRP A 529 -2.32 18.52 34.02
C TRP A 529 -3.54 19.26 33.48
N ILE A 530 -3.32 20.38 32.79
CA ILE A 530 -4.38 21.19 32.19
C ILE A 530 -4.19 21.17 30.67
N GLY A 531 -5.05 20.39 30.01
CA GLY A 531 -5.17 20.32 28.56
C GLY A 531 -6.16 21.35 28.01
N GLU A 532 -5.79 22.63 28.04
CA GLU A 532 -6.53 23.70 27.34
C GLU A 532 -6.29 23.61 25.83
N CYS A 533 -6.67 22.51 25.20
CA CYS A 533 -6.53 22.31 23.75
C CYS A 533 -7.85 22.65 23.05
N ASP A 534 -8.17 23.94 22.97
CA ASP A 534 -9.21 24.43 22.09
C ASP A 534 -8.70 24.53 20.63
N ALA A 535 -9.60 24.77 19.68
CA ALA A 535 -9.27 24.81 18.25
C ALA A 535 -8.24 25.90 17.86
N THR A 536 -8.01 26.91 18.71
CA THR A 536 -7.10 28.04 18.43
C THR A 536 -5.69 27.84 18.98
N LYS A 537 -5.51 26.85 19.86
CA LYS A 537 -4.22 26.57 20.51
C LYS A 537 -3.37 25.70 19.60
N LEU A 538 -2.20 26.18 19.19
CA LEU A 538 -1.27 25.44 18.32
C LEU A 538 -0.06 24.89 19.07
N CYS A 539 -0.10 24.85 20.40
CA CYS A 539 0.93 24.24 21.23
C CYS A 539 0.32 23.35 22.32
N VAL A 540 0.96 22.20 22.57
CA VAL A 540 0.54 21.23 23.59
C VAL A 540 1.69 20.31 23.95
N GLY A 541 1.83 20.01 25.23
CA GLY A 541 2.64 18.92 25.75
C GLY A 541 1.79 17.67 25.96
N VAL A 542 2.29 16.53 25.51
CA VAL A 542 1.64 15.23 25.65
C VAL A 542 2.56 14.32 26.44
N MET A 543 2.11 13.83 27.60
CA MET A 543 2.88 12.90 28.42
C MET A 543 2.28 11.51 28.36
N TYR A 544 3.10 10.53 28.01
CA TYR A 544 2.84 9.10 28.10
C TYR A 544 3.51 8.54 29.35
N CYS A 545 2.73 7.91 30.23
CA CYS A 545 3.26 7.39 31.50
C CYS A 545 3.90 6.00 31.30
N GLY A 546 5.21 5.91 31.56
CA GLY A 546 5.99 4.68 31.38
C GLY A 546 5.56 3.53 32.30
N ASP A 547 4.91 3.80 33.44
CA ASP A 547 4.42 2.75 34.34
C ASP A 547 3.40 1.80 33.69
N TYR A 548 2.71 2.27 32.65
CA TYR A 548 1.73 1.48 31.92
C TYR A 548 2.35 0.43 31.01
N ASN A 549 3.64 0.55 30.70
CA ASN A 549 4.40 -0.44 29.96
C ASN A 549 5.22 -1.34 30.87
N GLU A 550 5.51 -2.58 30.46
CA GLU A 550 6.27 -3.53 31.28
C GLU A 550 7.77 -3.53 31.00
N VAL A 551 8.19 -3.09 29.81
CA VAL A 551 9.56 -3.19 29.31
C VAL A 551 10.35 -1.91 29.61
N ASN A 552 9.86 -0.76 29.15
CA ASN A 552 10.48 0.53 29.40
C ASN A 552 9.56 1.39 30.26
N LYS A 553 10.08 1.83 31.42
CA LYS A 553 9.37 2.65 32.41
C LYS A 553 9.63 4.15 32.28
N ASP A 554 10.44 4.57 31.29
CA ASP A 554 10.67 5.98 30.99
C ASP A 554 9.34 6.67 30.63
N TYR A 555 9.12 7.87 31.16
CA TYR A 555 7.96 8.69 30.84
C TYR A 555 8.28 9.48 29.57
N VAL A 556 7.46 9.41 28.52
CA VAL A 556 7.72 10.17 27.29
C VAL A 556 6.89 11.44 27.30
N TYR A 557 7.54 12.58 27.13
CA TYR A 557 6.87 13.86 26.97
C TYR A 557 7.18 14.44 25.59
N VAL A 558 6.14 14.62 24.77
CA VAL A 558 6.24 15.23 23.44
C VAL A 558 5.58 16.60 23.48
N ALA A 559 6.39 17.64 23.28
CA ALA A 559 5.91 19.00 23.08
C ALA A 559 5.76 19.30 21.59
N TYR A 560 4.53 19.57 21.17
CA TYR A 560 4.22 20.14 19.88
C TYR A 560 4.08 21.65 20.02
N ASN A 561 4.87 22.42 19.27
CA ASN A 561 4.67 23.85 19.12
C ASN A 561 4.54 24.21 17.64
N PHE A 562 3.32 24.17 17.12
CA PHE A 562 2.96 24.68 15.79
C PHE A 562 2.45 26.12 15.86
N TYR A 563 2.78 26.86 16.91
CA TYR A 563 2.56 28.29 16.96
C TYR A 563 3.75 29.06 16.36
N SER A 564 3.54 30.33 16.00
CA SER A 564 4.56 31.17 15.38
C SER A 564 5.55 31.76 16.40
N SER A 565 5.25 31.70 17.69
CA SER A 565 6.16 32.08 18.78
C SER A 565 6.73 30.89 19.53
N ARG A 566 7.82 31.17 20.26
CA ARG A 566 8.43 30.25 21.21
C ARG A 566 7.51 30.12 22.42
N GLU A 567 7.26 28.90 22.87
CA GLU A 567 6.31 28.61 23.94
C GLU A 567 6.97 27.84 25.08
N LYS A 568 6.48 28.09 26.30
CA LYS A 568 6.87 27.35 27.50
C LYS A 568 5.73 26.43 27.91
N LEU A 569 5.94 25.12 27.79
CA LEU A 569 4.95 24.10 28.13
C LEU A 569 5.31 23.45 29.46
N ALA A 570 4.36 23.39 30.38
CA ALA A 570 4.61 22.94 31.74
C ALA A 570 4.94 21.43 31.79
N LEU A 571 6.01 21.10 32.49
CA LEU A 571 6.43 19.73 32.73
C LEU A 571 5.74 19.18 34.00
N PRO A 572 5.08 18.03 33.90
CA PRO A 572 4.58 17.31 35.07
C PRO A 572 5.69 16.99 36.06
N LYS A 573 5.34 17.02 37.35
CA LYS A 573 6.22 16.53 38.39
C LYS A 573 6.36 14.99 38.25
N LEU A 574 7.59 14.54 38.02
CA LEU A 574 7.92 13.13 37.97
C LEU A 574 7.97 12.50 39.37
N LYS A 575 8.04 11.17 39.43
CA LYS A 575 8.27 10.43 40.68
C LYS A 575 9.59 10.84 41.31
N LYS A 576 9.69 10.64 42.62
CA LYS A 576 10.89 10.94 43.40
C LYS A 576 12.11 10.22 42.79
N GLY A 577 13.14 10.99 42.46
CA GLY A 577 14.41 10.48 41.92
C GLY A 577 14.55 10.64 40.41
N MET A 578 13.44 10.78 39.68
CA MET A 578 13.46 10.96 38.23
C MET A 578 13.69 12.42 37.83
N LYS A 579 14.28 12.62 36.65
CA LYS A 579 14.45 13.94 36.02
C LYS A 579 14.09 13.89 34.55
N TRP A 580 13.75 15.05 33.98
CA TRP A 580 13.54 15.23 32.56
C TRP A 580 14.86 15.38 31.82
N TYR A 581 14.99 14.63 30.73
CA TYR A 581 16.13 14.62 29.81
C TYR A 581 15.63 14.88 28.39
N ALA A 582 16.29 15.78 27.66
CA ALA A 582 16.04 16.06 26.27
C ALA A 582 16.58 14.95 25.36
N VAL A 583 15.75 14.51 24.41
CA VAL A 583 16.08 13.41 23.49
C VAL A 583 16.04 13.86 22.03
N CYS A 584 15.09 14.72 21.67
CA CYS A 584 14.99 15.23 20.30
C CYS A 584 14.51 16.69 20.27
N ASP A 585 15.12 17.51 19.42
CA ASP A 585 14.65 18.85 19.04
C ASP A 585 14.67 18.96 17.51
N SER A 586 13.49 19.10 16.88
CA SER A 586 13.38 19.08 15.42
C SER A 586 14.09 20.27 14.74
N THR A 587 14.37 21.36 15.48
CA THR A 587 15.06 22.54 14.95
C THR A 587 16.56 22.35 14.77
N LEU A 588 17.15 21.36 15.45
CA LEU A 588 18.58 21.08 15.35
C LEU A 588 18.93 20.44 14.00
N LYS A 589 20.17 20.67 13.56
CA LYS A 589 20.70 20.00 12.36
C LYS A 589 20.61 18.48 12.51
N GLU A 590 21.07 17.97 13.64
CA GLU A 590 20.90 16.58 14.08
C GLU A 590 19.87 16.56 15.23
N PRO A 591 18.59 16.20 14.96
CA PRO A 591 17.53 16.40 15.94
C PRO A 591 17.67 15.57 17.21
N PHE A 592 18.10 14.33 17.09
CA PHE A 592 18.26 13.44 18.23
C PHE A 592 19.65 13.61 18.86
N TYR A 593 19.70 13.80 20.18
CA TYR A 593 20.96 13.83 20.93
C TYR A 593 21.56 12.41 21.04
N ASP A 594 22.88 12.27 20.92
CA ASP A 594 23.56 10.96 21.02
C ASP A 594 23.28 10.26 22.35
N THR A 595 23.16 11.04 23.42
CA THR A 595 22.68 10.61 24.74
C THR A 595 21.65 11.61 25.26
N PRO A 596 20.61 11.17 26.00
CA PRO A 596 19.66 12.08 26.63
C PRO A 596 20.35 13.16 27.48
N VAL A 597 20.02 14.43 27.27
CA VAL A 597 20.67 15.58 27.92
C VAL A 597 19.81 16.07 29.07
N LEU A 598 20.34 16.17 30.28
CA LEU A 598 19.58 16.66 31.44
C LEU A 598 19.04 18.07 31.17
N CYS A 599 17.72 18.26 31.30
CA CYS A 599 17.12 19.57 31.10
C CYS A 599 17.53 20.51 32.25
N GLU A 600 18.04 21.71 31.92
CA GLU A 600 18.36 22.74 32.91
C GLU A 600 17.12 23.15 33.72
N ASN A 601 15.98 23.25 33.02
CA ASN A 601 14.68 23.52 33.63
C ASN A 601 13.86 22.23 33.73
N GLN A 602 13.39 21.92 34.94
CA GLN A 602 12.60 20.73 35.24
C GLN A 602 11.10 21.03 35.43
N GLN A 603 10.69 22.28 35.19
CA GLN A 603 9.32 22.78 35.37
C GLN A 603 8.62 23.11 34.06
N TYR A 604 9.36 23.47 33.01
CA TYR A 604 8.81 23.68 31.67
C TYR A 604 9.79 23.27 30.57
N ALA A 605 9.24 22.84 29.43
CA ALA A 605 9.94 22.72 28.17
C ALA A 605 9.91 24.07 27.44
N ASP A 606 11.07 24.59 27.03
CA ASP A 606 11.19 25.79 26.21
C ASP A 606 11.28 25.38 24.73
N VAL A 607 10.22 25.62 23.98
CA VAL A 607 10.00 24.98 22.67
C VAL A 607 9.98 26.04 21.58
N SER A 608 10.88 25.90 20.62
CA SER A 608 10.99 26.80 19.47
C SER A 608 9.71 26.83 18.63
N PRO A 609 9.43 27.94 17.91
CA PRO A 609 8.28 28.01 17.01
C PRO A 609 8.31 26.90 15.97
N GLN A 610 7.13 26.43 15.57
CA GLN A 610 6.94 25.44 14.50
C GLN A 610 7.87 24.23 14.62
N SER A 611 7.92 23.62 15.80
CA SER A 611 8.83 22.49 16.08
C SER A 611 8.23 21.47 17.03
N VAL A 612 8.90 20.33 17.11
CA VAL A 612 8.58 19.23 18.03
C VAL A 612 9.79 18.94 18.91
N TYR A 613 9.54 18.84 20.21
CA TYR A 613 10.56 18.60 21.23
C TYR A 613 10.19 17.38 22.08
N ILE A 614 11.08 16.41 22.19
CA ILE A 614 10.86 15.17 22.93
C ILE A 614 11.77 15.11 24.15
N LEU A 615 11.16 14.82 25.29
CA LEU A 615 11.82 14.58 26.56
C LEU A 615 11.47 13.17 27.06
N ILE A 616 12.36 12.61 27.86
CA ILE A 616 12.09 11.42 28.68
C ILE A 616 12.27 11.75 30.16
N GLY A 617 11.39 11.23 31.00
CA GLY A 617 11.51 11.24 32.45
C GLY A 617 12.06 9.91 32.91
N ARG A 618 13.22 9.90 33.57
CA ARG A 618 13.84 8.68 34.08
C ARG A 618 14.65 8.88 35.34
#